data_AF-A0A937RAM4-F1
#
_entry.id   AF-A0A937RAM4-F1
#
_cell.length_a   1.000
_cell.length_b   1.000
_cell.length_c   1.000
_cell.angle_alpha   90.00
_cell.angle_beta   90.00
_cell.angle_gamma   90.00
#
_symmetry.space_group_name_H-M   'P 1'
#
loop_
_entity.id
_entity.type
_entity.pdbx_description
1 polymer ?
#
loop_
_entity_poly.entity_id
_entity_poly.type
_entity_poly.pdbx_seq_one_letter_code
_entity_poly.pdbx_strand_id
1 'polypeptide(L)'
;MAGAVRLVMAGAVLSVLLGCDRSEVVEDLRTPGAAEAADSVRAVDPANAGSAGGVDGTAVSMLEHVQVATAMYDHGQFYLYTNVWDGVDYPGVVDRAIEAGGIAQDGPLLVVLSSHQCNFAVTLRVEQWSAQPPDDLDDWQEVFAASIDVDAFGLLYESTTSVQNLRLEALPGRYAVRISGRGFVQRGWPGSTTPGDEWRVQLWPQEGDRQEPARLKAWSG
;
A
#
# COMPACT_ATOMS: atom_id res chain seq x y z
N MET A 1 12.41 14.26 -45.69
CA MET A 1 10.98 14.62 -45.56
C MET A 1 10.43 13.84 -44.39
N ALA A 2 9.88 14.54 -43.41
CA ALA A 2 9.36 13.99 -42.17
C ALA A 2 8.07 13.20 -42.42
N GLY A 3 8.00 11.96 -41.92
CA GLY A 3 6.78 11.15 -41.87
C GLY A 3 6.20 11.25 -40.47
N ALA A 4 5.13 12.03 -40.31
CA ALA A 4 4.35 12.09 -39.08
C ALA A 4 3.39 10.89 -39.05
N VAL A 5 3.62 9.96 -38.13
CA VAL A 5 2.65 8.91 -37.78
C VAL A 5 1.81 9.43 -36.63
N ARG A 6 0.53 9.72 -36.91
CA ARG A 6 -0.48 10.02 -35.89
C ARG A 6 -0.90 8.70 -35.23
N LEU A 7 -0.55 8.55 -33.95
CA LEU A 7 -1.08 7.49 -33.10
C LEU A 7 -2.50 7.88 -32.66
N VAL A 8 -3.47 7.07 -33.03
CA VAL A 8 -4.87 7.21 -32.59
C VAL A 8 -5.01 6.46 -31.27
N MET A 9 -5.06 7.22 -30.17
CA MET A 9 -5.43 6.70 -28.84
C MET A 9 -6.94 6.46 -28.82
N ALA A 10 -7.36 5.19 -28.76
CA ALA A 10 -8.74 4.81 -28.49
C ALA A 10 -8.86 4.41 -27.01
N GLY A 11 -9.05 5.40 -26.14
CA GLY A 11 -9.46 5.18 -24.75
C GLY A 11 -10.97 5.04 -24.69
N ALA A 12 -11.48 3.84 -24.47
CA ALA A 12 -12.89 3.60 -24.16
C ALA A 12 -13.07 3.69 -22.64
N VAL A 13 -13.55 4.85 -22.16
CA VAL A 13 -13.95 5.07 -20.77
C VAL A 13 -15.49 5.09 -20.74
N LEU A 14 -16.08 4.15 -20.00
CA LEU A 14 -17.51 4.15 -19.72
C LEU A 14 -17.73 4.78 -18.34
N SER A 15 -17.96 6.10 -18.30
CA SER A 15 -18.35 6.82 -17.08
C SER A 15 -19.88 6.91 -16.98
N VAL A 16 -20.46 6.39 -15.90
CA VAL A 16 -21.84 6.69 -15.51
C VAL A 16 -21.79 7.67 -14.34
N LEU A 17 -22.30 8.87 -14.57
CA LEU A 17 -22.39 9.99 -13.64
C LEU A 17 -23.50 9.76 -12.61
N LEU A 18 -23.16 9.83 -11.32
CA LEU A 18 -24.09 10.30 -10.29
C LEU A 18 -23.31 11.16 -9.29
N GLY A 19 -23.59 12.46 -9.33
CA GLY A 19 -23.04 13.43 -8.41
C GLY A 19 -23.70 13.35 -7.03
N CYS A 20 -22.91 13.63 -6.00
CA CYS A 20 -23.42 14.15 -4.75
C CYS A 20 -22.49 15.26 -4.25
N ASP A 21 -23.17 16.35 -3.92
CA ASP A 21 -22.71 17.67 -3.57
C ASP A 21 -21.95 17.69 -2.23
N ARG A 22 -21.01 18.64 -2.13
CA ARG A 22 -19.93 18.67 -1.14
C ARG A 22 -20.20 19.73 -0.08
N SER A 23 -20.29 19.26 1.17
CA SER A 23 -19.83 19.88 2.42
C SER A 23 -20.38 21.23 2.88
N GLU A 24 -20.58 21.36 4.20
CA GLU A 24 -19.97 22.43 5.01
C GLU A 24 -20.02 22.05 6.51
N VAL A 25 -18.85 21.85 7.14
CA VAL A 25 -18.68 21.98 8.60
C VAL A 25 -17.41 22.78 8.85
N VAL A 26 -17.58 23.87 9.59
CA VAL A 26 -16.61 24.91 9.92
C VAL A 26 -15.75 24.52 11.13
N GLU A 27 -14.52 25.01 11.09
CA GLU A 27 -13.41 25.04 12.06
C GLU A 27 -13.80 25.10 13.56
N ASP A 28 -12.94 24.53 14.42
CA ASP A 28 -12.36 25.34 15.50
C ASP A 28 -11.00 24.79 16.00
N LEU A 29 -10.00 25.66 15.97
CA LEU A 29 -8.63 25.49 16.43
C LEU A 29 -8.54 25.94 17.90
N ARG A 30 -7.93 25.14 18.77
CA ARG A 30 -7.33 25.64 20.02
C ARG A 30 -6.30 24.67 20.61
N THR A 31 -5.04 25.07 20.54
CA THR A 31 -3.99 24.73 21.54
C THR A 31 -3.92 25.91 22.52
N PRO A 32 -3.58 25.70 23.81
CA PRO A 32 -2.17 25.81 24.21
C PRO A 32 -1.77 25.02 25.48
N GLY A 33 -0.47 24.98 25.79
CA GLY A 33 0.00 24.94 27.19
C GLY A 33 1.21 24.06 27.46
N ALA A 34 2.40 24.66 27.40
CA ALA A 34 3.65 24.12 27.93
C ALA A 34 3.69 24.18 29.48
N ALA A 35 4.38 23.22 30.10
CA ALA A 35 4.96 23.37 31.44
C ALA A 35 6.22 22.49 31.60
N GLU A 36 7.31 23.14 31.97
CA GLU A 36 8.60 22.59 32.41
C GLU A 36 8.51 21.85 33.77
N ALA A 37 9.44 20.92 34.03
CA ALA A 37 10.33 20.96 35.20
C ALA A 37 11.36 19.79 35.23
N ALA A 38 12.64 20.17 35.34
CA ALA A 38 13.76 19.67 36.18
C ALA A 38 13.75 18.19 36.67
N ASP A 39 14.77 17.37 36.40
CA ASP A 39 16.15 17.30 36.94
C ASP A 39 16.31 16.09 37.90
N SER A 40 17.21 15.17 37.54
CA SER A 40 18.07 14.45 38.50
C SER A 40 19.06 13.55 37.79
N VAL A 41 20.31 14.03 37.79
CA VAL A 41 21.52 13.26 37.50
C VAL A 41 21.83 12.31 38.66
N ARG A 42 22.06 11.03 38.36
CA ARG A 42 22.88 10.13 39.18
C ARG A 42 23.79 9.28 38.29
N ALA A 43 25.09 9.54 38.41
CA ALA A 43 26.16 8.68 37.91
C ALA A 43 26.41 7.54 38.92
N VAL A 44 26.67 6.33 38.41
CA VAL A 44 27.32 5.25 39.15
C VAL A 44 28.33 4.55 38.22
N ASP A 45 29.47 4.23 38.80
CA ASP A 45 30.80 3.91 38.26
C ASP A 45 30.96 2.75 37.24
N PRO A 46 32.11 2.70 36.52
CA PRO A 46 32.41 1.74 35.47
C PRO A 46 33.18 0.52 36.00
N ALA A 47 32.59 -0.67 35.90
CA ALA A 47 33.35 -1.93 35.96
C ALA A 47 32.50 -3.12 35.48
N ASN A 48 32.59 -3.48 34.19
CA ASN A 48 32.75 -4.88 33.82
C ASN A 48 33.24 -5.00 32.36
N ALA A 49 34.50 -5.36 32.20
CA ALA A 49 35.06 -5.82 30.93
C ALA A 49 34.98 -7.34 30.90
N GLY A 50 34.43 -7.89 29.81
CA GLY A 50 34.58 -9.29 29.46
C GLY A 50 33.27 -10.00 29.11
N SER A 51 32.89 -9.98 27.84
CA SER A 51 32.83 -11.23 27.08
C SER A 51 32.72 -10.93 25.58
N ALA A 52 33.63 -11.50 24.82
CA ALA A 52 33.53 -11.59 23.37
C ALA A 52 32.41 -12.58 23.04
N GLY A 53 31.34 -12.08 22.42
CA GLY A 53 30.30 -12.85 21.76
C GLY A 53 30.03 -12.18 20.43
N GLY A 54 30.21 -12.91 19.33
CA GLY A 54 30.04 -12.40 17.97
C GLY A 54 28.70 -11.72 17.81
N VAL A 55 28.74 -10.46 17.37
CA VAL A 55 27.55 -9.73 16.97
C VAL A 55 27.24 -10.20 15.56
N ASP A 56 26.47 -11.28 15.43
CA ASP A 56 25.59 -11.41 14.27
C ASP A 56 24.64 -10.23 14.38
N GLY A 57 25.00 -9.14 13.71
CA GLY A 57 24.18 -7.95 13.60
C GLY A 57 22.94 -8.33 12.81
N THR A 58 21.92 -8.88 13.50
CA THR A 58 20.57 -8.92 12.96
C THR A 58 20.22 -7.48 12.66
N ALA A 59 20.28 -7.09 11.39
CA ALA A 59 19.95 -5.74 10.97
C ALA A 59 18.56 -5.42 11.55
N VAL A 60 18.48 -4.41 12.39
CA VAL A 60 17.20 -3.99 12.97
C VAL A 60 16.37 -3.45 11.83
N SER A 61 15.20 -4.06 11.62
CA SER A 61 14.24 -3.56 10.64
C SER A 61 13.75 -2.19 11.07
N MET A 62 14.01 -1.20 10.23
CA MET A 62 13.70 0.20 10.49
C MET A 62 12.75 0.72 9.42
N LEU A 63 11.74 1.47 9.85
CA LEU A 63 10.86 2.22 8.96
C LEU A 63 11.62 3.46 8.47
N GLU A 64 11.97 3.48 7.20
CA GLU A 64 12.80 4.52 6.59
C GLU A 64 11.96 5.65 6.01
N HIS A 65 10.81 5.31 5.43
CA HIS A 65 9.94 6.26 4.77
C HIS A 65 8.46 5.89 4.93
N VAL A 66 7.61 6.91 5.06
CA VAL A 66 6.16 6.77 5.12
C VAL A 66 5.53 7.82 4.21
N GLN A 67 4.65 7.36 3.33
CA GLN A 67 3.72 8.18 2.59
C GLN A 67 2.29 7.84 3.02
N VAL A 68 1.47 8.85 3.27
CA VAL A 68 0.03 8.67 3.47
C VAL A 68 -0.69 9.42 2.35
N ALA A 69 -1.56 8.72 1.66
CA ALA A 69 -2.34 9.24 0.55
C ALA A 69 -3.82 8.89 0.71
N THR A 70 -4.66 9.68 0.07
CA THR A 70 -6.06 9.33 -0.16
C THR A 70 -6.13 8.59 -1.48
N ALA A 71 -6.67 7.38 -1.48
CA ALA A 71 -6.83 6.55 -2.68
C ALA A 71 -8.31 6.23 -2.91
N MET A 72 -8.80 6.32 -4.14
CA MET A 72 -10.09 5.70 -4.48
C MET A 72 -9.93 4.19 -4.45
N TYR A 73 -10.87 3.51 -3.80
CA TYR A 73 -10.99 2.07 -3.80
C TYR A 73 -12.40 1.71 -4.24
N ASP A 74 -12.48 1.08 -5.41
CA ASP A 74 -13.73 0.79 -6.10
C ASP A 74 -13.85 -0.70 -6.34
N HIS A 75 -15.07 -1.23 -6.18
CA HIS A 75 -15.43 -2.61 -6.51
C HIS A 75 -14.56 -3.70 -5.85
N GLY A 76 -13.94 -3.39 -4.72
CA GLY A 76 -13.09 -4.33 -4.02
C GLY A 76 -11.74 -4.58 -4.71
N GLN A 77 -11.35 -3.77 -5.68
CA GLN A 77 -10.21 -4.06 -6.56
C GLN A 77 -9.28 -2.85 -6.71
N PHE A 78 -7.97 -3.11 -6.67
CA PHE A 78 -6.95 -2.13 -7.05
C PHE A 78 -5.71 -2.81 -7.63
N TYR A 79 -4.84 -1.99 -8.21
CA TYR A 79 -3.61 -2.43 -8.86
C TYR A 79 -2.42 -1.66 -8.34
N LEU A 80 -1.29 -2.36 -8.26
CA LEU A 80 0.02 -1.76 -8.10
C LEU A 80 0.85 -2.04 -9.35
N TYR A 81 1.60 -1.04 -9.80
CA TYR A 81 2.42 -1.20 -11.00
C TYR A 81 3.59 -0.27 -11.13
N THR A 82 4.58 -0.71 -11.91
CA THR A 82 5.88 -0.02 -11.96
C THR A 82 6.28 0.48 -13.34
N ASN A 83 5.51 0.19 -14.39
CA ASN A 83 5.74 0.67 -15.75
C ASN A 83 4.40 0.73 -16.51
N VAL A 84 4.38 1.25 -17.74
CA VAL A 84 3.27 1.05 -18.67
C VAL A 84 3.06 -0.45 -18.92
N TRP A 85 1.81 -0.92 -18.82
CA TRP A 85 1.44 -2.34 -18.94
C TRP A 85 1.29 -2.80 -20.39
N ASP A 86 2.05 -2.20 -21.31
CA ASP A 86 1.98 -2.56 -22.72
C ASP A 86 2.33 -4.04 -22.90
N GLY A 87 1.38 -4.81 -23.43
CA GLY A 87 1.54 -6.25 -23.64
C GLY A 87 1.20 -7.13 -22.43
N VAL A 88 0.75 -6.57 -21.31
CA VAL A 88 0.20 -7.35 -20.19
C VAL A 88 -1.22 -7.80 -20.54
N ASP A 89 -1.51 -9.10 -20.36
CA ASP A 89 -2.86 -9.63 -20.48
C ASP A 89 -3.67 -9.31 -19.23
N TYR A 90 -4.09 -8.06 -19.11
CA TYR A 90 -4.81 -7.55 -17.94
C TYR A 90 -6.02 -8.42 -17.54
N PRO A 91 -6.94 -8.81 -18.46
CA PRO A 91 -8.03 -9.71 -18.13
C PRO A 91 -7.53 -11.04 -17.56
N GLY A 92 -6.48 -11.63 -18.17
CA GLY A 92 -5.88 -12.87 -17.67
C GLY A 92 -5.26 -12.75 -16.27
N VAL A 93 -4.72 -11.59 -15.88
CA VAL A 93 -4.24 -11.38 -14.50
C VAL A 93 -5.41 -11.30 -13.52
N VAL A 94 -6.48 -10.62 -13.88
CA VAL A 94 -7.69 -10.53 -13.04
C VAL A 94 -8.32 -11.91 -12.86
N ASP A 95 -8.47 -12.69 -13.94
CA ASP A 95 -9.01 -14.05 -13.87
C ASP A 95 -8.16 -14.94 -12.96
N ARG A 96 -6.83 -14.86 -13.07
CA ARG A 96 -5.93 -15.56 -12.14
C ARG A 96 -6.07 -15.07 -10.70
N ALA A 97 -6.27 -13.77 -10.46
CA ALA A 97 -6.49 -13.26 -9.11
C ALA A 97 -7.80 -13.80 -8.51
N ILE A 98 -8.86 -13.91 -9.31
CA ILE A 98 -10.14 -14.53 -8.91
C ILE A 98 -9.92 -16.00 -8.51
N GLU A 99 -9.17 -16.75 -9.32
CA GLU A 99 -8.88 -18.17 -9.08
C GLU A 99 -7.91 -18.41 -7.90
N ALA A 100 -6.91 -17.55 -7.74
CA ALA A 100 -5.85 -17.67 -6.74
C ALA A 100 -6.21 -17.04 -5.37
N GLY A 101 -7.49 -16.68 -5.18
CA GLY A 101 -8.01 -16.26 -3.89
C GLY A 101 -7.89 -14.76 -3.61
N GLY A 102 -7.52 -13.94 -4.59
CA GLY A 102 -7.63 -12.48 -4.53
C GLY A 102 -6.36 -11.71 -4.86
N ILE A 103 -5.29 -12.37 -5.33
CA ILE A 103 -4.09 -11.67 -5.77
C ILE A 103 -3.43 -12.43 -6.92
N ALA A 104 -2.96 -11.70 -7.93
CA ALA A 104 -2.13 -12.27 -8.99
C ALA A 104 -1.24 -11.19 -9.61
N GLN A 105 -0.16 -11.64 -10.25
CA GLN A 105 0.83 -10.76 -10.87
C GLN A 105 1.19 -11.22 -12.28
N ASP A 106 1.43 -10.28 -13.18
CA ASP A 106 2.12 -10.49 -14.45
C ASP A 106 3.07 -9.33 -14.73
N GLY A 107 4.37 -9.64 -14.82
CA GLY A 107 5.41 -8.62 -15.03
C GLY A 107 5.29 -7.43 -14.06
N PRO A 108 5.04 -6.20 -14.57
CA PRO A 108 4.94 -5.00 -13.76
C PRO A 108 3.58 -4.79 -13.10
N LEU A 109 2.56 -5.63 -13.37
CA LEU A 109 1.20 -5.47 -12.86
C LEU A 109 0.92 -6.46 -11.72
N LEU A 110 0.52 -5.94 -10.57
CA LEU A 110 -0.03 -6.70 -9.45
C LEU A 110 -1.50 -6.31 -9.25
N VAL A 111 -2.40 -7.30 -9.30
CA VAL A 111 -3.84 -7.14 -9.07
C VAL A 111 -4.18 -7.63 -7.67
N VAL A 112 -4.95 -6.83 -6.91
CA VAL A 112 -5.47 -7.20 -5.59
C VAL A 112 -7.00 -7.10 -5.60
N LEU A 113 -7.66 -8.17 -5.14
CA LEU A 113 -9.11 -8.31 -5.02
C LEU A 113 -9.46 -8.64 -3.57
N SER A 114 -10.37 -7.87 -2.99
CA SER A 114 -10.98 -8.12 -1.70
C SER A 114 -12.47 -8.40 -1.84
N SER A 115 -13.01 -9.22 -0.95
CA SER A 115 -14.46 -9.36 -0.76
C SER A 115 -15.09 -8.10 -0.18
N HIS A 116 -14.30 -7.24 0.48
CA HIS A 116 -14.75 -5.93 0.95
C HIS A 116 -14.87 -4.97 -0.23
N GLN A 117 -16.11 -4.72 -0.65
CA GLN A 117 -16.40 -3.77 -1.71
C GLN A 117 -16.86 -2.43 -1.12
N CYS A 118 -16.11 -1.39 -1.45
CA CYS A 118 -16.55 -0.01 -1.34
C CYS A 118 -16.22 0.74 -2.63
N ASN A 119 -16.77 1.94 -2.76
CA ASN A 119 -16.58 2.86 -3.90
C ASN A 119 -16.38 4.28 -3.36
N PHE A 120 -15.37 4.43 -2.49
CA PHE A 120 -15.07 5.70 -1.84
C PHE A 120 -13.57 5.83 -1.58
N ALA A 121 -13.18 7.04 -1.19
CA ALA A 121 -11.82 7.34 -0.80
C ALA A 121 -11.44 6.63 0.50
N VAL A 122 -10.31 5.93 0.50
CA VAL A 122 -9.72 5.25 1.65
C VAL A 122 -8.36 5.84 1.99
N THR A 123 -7.90 5.63 3.21
CA THR A 123 -6.51 5.95 3.55
C THR A 123 -5.60 4.84 3.02
N LEU A 124 -4.59 5.23 2.23
CA LEU A 124 -3.53 4.36 1.76
C LEU A 124 -2.22 4.81 2.42
N ARG A 125 -1.64 3.95 3.24
CA ARG A 125 -0.34 4.17 3.88
C ARG A 125 0.73 3.31 3.22
N VAL A 126 1.75 3.92 2.65
CA VAL A 126 2.91 3.24 2.07
C VAL A 126 4.09 3.38 3.00
N GLU A 127 4.73 2.27 3.31
CA GLU A 127 5.88 2.19 4.19
C GLU A 127 7.05 1.54 3.46
N GLN A 128 8.22 2.18 3.48
CA GLN A 128 9.46 1.54 3.07
C GLN A 128 10.29 1.21 4.32
N TRP A 129 10.73 -0.04 4.41
CA TRP A 129 11.52 -0.56 5.51
C TRP A 129 12.89 -1.01 5.02
N SER A 130 13.89 -0.89 5.89
CA SER A 130 15.26 -1.36 5.62
C SER A 130 15.38 -2.88 5.55
N ALA A 131 14.44 -3.62 6.15
CA ALA A 131 14.33 -5.07 6.15
C ALA A 131 12.87 -5.48 6.39
N GLN A 132 12.58 -6.78 6.49
CA GLN A 132 11.21 -7.25 6.75
C GLN A 132 10.60 -6.57 7.99
N PRO A 133 9.43 -5.93 7.89
CA PRO A 133 8.78 -5.29 9.04
C PRO A 133 8.41 -6.31 10.12
N PRO A 134 8.23 -5.88 11.38
CA PRO A 134 7.66 -6.73 12.43
C PRO A 134 6.33 -7.37 11.99
N ASP A 135 6.08 -8.58 12.47
CA ASP A 135 4.86 -9.27 12.13
C ASP A 135 3.68 -8.73 12.94
N ASP A 136 2.64 -8.29 12.25
CA ASP A 136 1.45 -7.66 12.84
C ASP A 136 0.15 -8.15 12.16
N LEU A 137 0.16 -9.35 11.56
CA LEU A 137 -0.97 -9.91 10.81
C LEU A 137 -2.29 -9.94 11.59
N ASP A 138 -2.22 -10.06 12.91
CA ASP A 138 -3.39 -10.08 13.78
C ASP A 138 -4.13 -8.75 13.84
N ASP A 139 -3.45 -7.63 13.57
CA ASP A 139 -4.00 -6.28 13.57
C ASP A 139 -4.78 -5.94 12.29
N TRP A 140 -4.75 -6.83 11.29
CA TRP A 140 -5.33 -6.62 9.96
C TRP A 140 -6.41 -7.66 9.64
N GLN A 141 -7.45 -7.27 8.92
CA GLN A 141 -8.54 -8.19 8.53
C GLN A 141 -8.21 -8.93 7.24
N GLU A 142 -7.41 -8.31 6.38
CA GLU A 142 -7.06 -8.78 5.05
C GLU A 142 -5.57 -8.58 4.83
N VAL A 143 -4.86 -9.61 4.37
CA VAL A 143 -3.42 -9.51 4.11
C VAL A 143 -3.03 -10.32 2.90
N PHE A 144 -2.25 -9.70 2.02
CA PHE A 144 -1.60 -10.33 0.88
C PHE A 144 -0.09 -10.09 0.91
N ALA A 145 0.65 -10.93 0.20
CA ALA A 145 2.06 -10.73 -0.04
C ALA A 145 2.47 -11.11 -1.46
N ALA A 146 3.48 -10.45 -1.99
CA ALA A 146 4.03 -10.66 -3.33
C ALA A 146 5.46 -10.07 -3.42
N SER A 147 6.03 -10.05 -4.62
CA SER A 147 7.23 -9.26 -4.94
C SER A 147 6.94 -8.22 -6.01
N ILE A 148 7.61 -7.08 -5.97
CA ILE A 148 7.51 -6.05 -7.02
C ILE A 148 8.88 -5.46 -7.35
N ASP A 149 9.15 -5.33 -8.65
CA ASP A 149 10.35 -4.65 -9.15
C ASP A 149 9.96 -3.22 -9.54
N VAL A 150 10.39 -2.25 -8.74
CA VAL A 150 10.18 -0.82 -8.97
C VAL A 150 11.31 -0.30 -9.84
N ASP A 151 10.97 0.32 -10.97
CA ASP A 151 11.95 0.95 -11.86
C ASP A 151 11.97 2.48 -11.68
N ALA A 152 12.64 3.21 -12.59
CA ALA A 152 12.74 4.67 -12.54
C ALA A 152 11.37 5.39 -12.69
N PHE A 153 10.38 4.73 -13.29
CA PHE A 153 9.01 5.20 -13.39
C PHE A 153 8.28 5.15 -12.04
N GLY A 154 8.81 4.41 -11.05
CA GLY A 154 8.29 4.36 -9.69
C GLY A 154 7.07 3.44 -9.55
N LEU A 155 6.50 3.39 -8.36
CA LEU A 155 5.32 2.59 -8.06
C LEU A 155 4.05 3.44 -8.21
N LEU A 156 3.01 2.90 -8.82
CA LEU A 156 1.72 3.55 -9.00
C LEU A 156 0.59 2.68 -8.47
N TYR A 157 -0.45 3.37 -8.03
CA TYR A 157 -1.72 2.81 -7.59
C TYR A 157 -2.83 3.24 -8.54
N GLU A 158 -3.70 2.29 -8.90
CA GLU A 158 -4.96 2.57 -9.60
C GLU A 158 -6.10 1.70 -9.08
N SER A 159 -7.35 2.15 -9.30
CA SER A 159 -8.59 1.44 -8.98
C SER A 159 -9.41 1.19 -10.26
N THR A 160 -10.36 0.25 -10.26
CA THR A 160 -11.11 -0.17 -11.46
C THR A 160 -11.79 0.96 -12.24
N THR A 161 -12.27 1.99 -11.56
CA THR A 161 -13.12 3.04 -12.14
C THR A 161 -12.50 4.43 -12.06
N SER A 162 -11.30 4.53 -11.49
CA SER A 162 -10.66 5.79 -11.17
C SER A 162 -9.23 5.77 -11.68
N VAL A 163 -8.92 6.64 -12.66
CA VAL A 163 -7.54 6.91 -13.11
C VAL A 163 -6.99 8.06 -12.27
N GLN A 164 -6.32 7.73 -11.18
CA GLN A 164 -5.72 8.67 -10.24
C GLN A 164 -4.27 8.98 -10.60
N ASN A 165 -3.58 8.09 -11.30
CA ASN A 165 -2.12 8.10 -11.47
C ASN A 165 -1.41 8.34 -10.12
N LEU A 166 -1.90 7.70 -9.06
CA LEU A 166 -1.39 7.93 -7.72
C LEU A 166 0.00 7.32 -7.60
N ARG A 167 1.03 8.16 -7.63
CA ARG A 167 2.42 7.74 -7.48
C ARG A 167 2.73 7.46 -6.02
N LEU A 168 3.14 6.24 -5.74
CA LEU A 168 3.62 5.80 -4.45
C LEU A 168 5.14 6.00 -4.39
N GLU A 169 5.61 6.62 -3.31
CA GLU A 169 7.02 6.85 -3.06
C GLU A 169 7.69 5.50 -2.77
N ALA A 170 8.47 5.03 -3.74
CA ALA A 170 9.32 3.86 -3.68
C ALA A 170 10.56 4.10 -4.55
N LEU A 171 11.75 3.89 -4.01
CA LEU A 171 12.98 3.97 -4.79
C LEU A 171 13.08 2.78 -5.75
N PRO A 172 13.76 2.92 -6.91
CA PRO A 172 14.00 1.79 -7.79
C PRO A 172 14.70 0.64 -7.07
N GLY A 173 14.20 -0.58 -7.25
CA GLY A 173 14.69 -1.76 -6.54
C GLY A 173 13.71 -2.93 -6.59
N ARG A 174 14.15 -4.07 -6.05
CA ARG A 174 13.33 -5.26 -5.85
C ARG A 174 12.84 -5.32 -4.41
N TYR A 175 11.53 -5.44 -4.25
CA TYR A 175 10.89 -5.46 -2.95
C TYR A 175 10.03 -6.70 -2.77
N ALA A 176 10.05 -7.23 -1.56
CA ALA A 176 8.89 -7.96 -1.06
C ALA A 176 7.84 -6.93 -0.64
N VAL A 177 6.58 -7.25 -0.87
CA VAL A 177 5.45 -6.39 -0.51
C VAL A 177 4.48 -7.14 0.39
N ARG A 178 4.02 -6.46 1.45
CA ARG A 178 2.86 -6.88 2.25
C ARG A 178 1.78 -5.83 2.12
N ILE A 179 0.59 -6.27 1.73
CA ILE A 179 -0.57 -5.42 1.49
C ILE A 179 -1.62 -5.80 2.52
N SER A 180 -2.02 -4.86 3.38
CA SER A 180 -2.91 -5.13 4.50
C SER A 180 -4.11 -4.19 4.51
N GLY A 181 -5.29 -4.72 4.80
CA GLY A 181 -6.55 -3.98 4.84
C GLY A 181 -7.29 -4.17 6.16
N ARG A 182 -7.89 -3.10 6.69
CA ARG A 182 -8.71 -3.12 7.91
C ARG A 182 -9.76 -2.01 7.90
N GLY A 183 -10.63 -2.04 8.90
CA GLY A 183 -11.81 -1.17 8.99
C GLY A 183 -13.05 -1.75 8.30
N PHE A 184 -12.97 -2.98 7.80
CA PHE A 184 -14.01 -3.58 6.96
C PHE A 184 -15.23 -3.98 7.78
N VAL A 185 -16.42 -3.86 7.18
CA VAL A 185 -17.71 -4.11 7.83
C VAL A 185 -18.63 -4.97 6.96
N GLN A 186 -19.34 -5.94 7.56
CA GLN A 186 -20.16 -6.94 6.83
C GLN A 186 -21.28 -6.34 5.95
N ARG A 187 -21.80 -5.15 6.29
CA ARG A 187 -22.91 -4.49 5.59
C ARG A 187 -23.02 -3.01 5.99
N GLY A 188 -22.84 -2.14 5.00
CA GLY A 188 -23.49 -0.82 4.90
C GLY A 188 -22.83 0.34 5.67
N TRP A 189 -22.33 1.32 4.92
CA TRP A 189 -23.05 2.57 4.66
C TRP A 189 -22.67 3.03 3.25
N PRO A 190 -23.61 3.20 2.30
CA PRO A 190 -23.29 3.86 1.04
C PRO A 190 -22.66 5.23 1.32
N GLY A 191 -21.39 5.40 0.93
CA GLY A 191 -20.69 6.68 1.06
C GLY A 191 -20.13 7.01 2.45
N SER A 192 -19.96 6.06 3.37
CA SER A 192 -19.26 6.32 4.64
C SER A 192 -17.93 5.59 4.72
N THR A 193 -16.88 6.35 5.01
CA THR A 193 -15.56 5.86 5.42
C THR A 193 -15.51 5.55 6.92
N THR A 194 -16.64 5.30 7.60
CA THR A 194 -16.64 4.93 9.03
C THR A 194 -16.83 3.42 9.15
N PRO A 195 -15.90 2.67 9.79
CA PRO A 195 -14.94 3.13 10.80
C PRO A 195 -13.58 3.65 10.29
N GLY A 196 -13.31 3.62 8.99
CA GLY A 196 -12.08 4.18 8.43
C GLY A 196 -11.31 3.12 7.67
N ASP A 197 -11.81 2.71 6.52
CA ASP A 197 -11.11 1.75 5.68
C ASP A 197 -9.68 2.25 5.43
N GLU A 198 -8.72 1.43 5.82
CA GLU A 198 -7.30 1.69 5.69
C GLU A 198 -6.65 0.53 4.96
N TRP A 199 -5.88 0.88 3.94
CA TRP A 199 -4.95 -0.02 3.28
C TRP A 199 -3.52 0.41 3.61
N ARG A 200 -2.66 -0.58 3.81
CA ARG A 200 -1.23 -0.39 4.01
C ARG A 200 -0.44 -1.22 3.03
N VAL A 201 0.58 -0.61 2.44
CA VAL A 201 1.56 -1.26 1.56
C VAL A 201 2.92 -1.12 2.22
N GLN A 202 3.48 -2.24 2.67
CA GLN A 202 4.82 -2.29 3.23
C GLN A 202 5.78 -2.88 2.21
N LEU A 203 6.87 -2.17 1.94
CA LEU A 203 7.92 -2.55 1.01
C LEU A 203 9.21 -2.73 1.79
N TRP A 204 9.94 -3.81 1.54
CA TRP A 204 11.31 -3.98 2.04
C TRP A 204 12.17 -4.68 1.00
N PRO A 205 13.49 -4.40 0.95
CA PRO A 205 14.40 -5.03 0.01
C PRO A 205 14.29 -6.55 0.06
N GLN A 206 14.25 -7.17 -1.12
CA GLN A 206 14.23 -8.62 -1.24
C GLN A 206 15.42 -9.11 -2.05
N GLU A 207 16.22 -9.97 -1.41
CA GLU A 207 17.29 -10.72 -2.06
C GLU A 207 16.78 -12.08 -2.53
N GLY A 208 17.32 -12.57 -3.65
CA GLY A 208 17.02 -13.90 -4.17
C GLY A 208 15.75 -13.98 -5.01
N ASP A 209 15.08 -15.14 -4.88
CA ASP A 209 13.91 -15.50 -5.69
C ASP A 209 12.70 -14.65 -5.33
N ARG A 210 11.86 -14.39 -6.35
CA ARG A 210 10.60 -13.69 -6.16
C ARG A 210 9.65 -14.54 -5.33
N GLN A 211 8.92 -13.86 -4.46
CA GLN A 211 7.80 -14.43 -3.74
C GLN A 211 6.59 -14.46 -4.66
N GLU A 212 5.99 -15.64 -4.82
CA GLU A 212 4.74 -15.78 -5.54
C GLU A 212 3.60 -15.02 -4.81
N PRO A 213 2.68 -14.37 -5.54
CA PRO A 213 1.55 -13.70 -4.94
C PRO A 213 0.69 -14.68 -4.13
N ALA A 214 0.40 -14.32 -2.88
CA ALA A 214 -0.37 -15.14 -1.98
C ALA A 214 -1.25 -14.29 -1.05
N ARG A 215 -2.46 -14.79 -0.79
CA ARG A 215 -3.32 -14.26 0.28
C ARG A 215 -2.96 -14.93 1.59
N LEU A 216 -2.51 -14.15 2.56
CA LEU A 216 -2.07 -14.61 3.88
C LEU A 216 -3.22 -14.64 4.89
N LYS A 217 -4.16 -13.69 4.77
CA LYS A 217 -5.34 -13.59 5.64
C LYS A 217 -6.50 -13.04 4.84
N ALA A 218 -7.65 -13.68 4.96
CA ALA A 218 -8.88 -13.29 4.27
C ALA A 218 -9.88 -12.70 5.27
N TRP A 219 -10.46 -11.55 4.93
CA TRP A 219 -11.63 -11.06 5.63
C TRP A 219 -12.84 -11.94 5.28
N SER A 220 -13.47 -12.50 6.31
CA SER A 220 -14.55 -13.49 6.16
C SER A 220 -15.94 -12.90 5.93
N GLY A 221 -16.06 -11.57 5.90
CA GLY A 221 -17.30 -10.92 6.31
C GLY A 221 -17.36 -10.92 7.82
#